data_AF-A0AAW9IA48-F1
#
_entry.id   AF-A0AAW9IA48-F1
#
_cell.length_a   1.000
_cell.length_b   1.000
_cell.length_c   1.000
_cell.angle_alpha   90.00
_cell.angle_beta   90.00
_cell.angle_gamma   90.00
#
_symmetry.space_group_name_H-M   'P 1'
#
loop_
_entity.id
_entity.type
_entity.pdbx_description
1 polymer ?
#
loop_
_entity_poly.entity_id
_entity_poly.type
_entity_poly.pdbx_seq_one_letter_code
_entity_poly.pdbx_strand_id
1 'polypeptide(L)' 'MEIKKKTYVDDMDRGVYDVKNEDRFDFKADKGLTKEIVETISKEKDEPEWMREFRLKSLDIYNKTKLPTWGPSLDELDMN' A
#
# COMPACT_ATOMS: atom_id res chain seq x y z
N MET A 1 8.63 -39.93 -38.25
CA MET A 1 8.48 -38.71 -37.43
C MET A 1 8.70 -39.12 -35.98
N GLU A 2 9.80 -38.69 -35.37
CA GLU A 2 10.08 -39.01 -33.96
C GLU A 2 9.20 -38.15 -33.05
N ILE A 3 8.41 -38.80 -32.20
CA ILE A 3 7.56 -38.13 -31.22
C ILE A 3 8.44 -37.76 -30.02
N LYS A 4 8.88 -36.50 -29.95
CA LYS A 4 9.58 -35.97 -28.76
C LYS A 4 8.63 -36.02 -27.55
N LYS A 5 8.90 -36.93 -26.61
CA LYS A 5 8.24 -36.94 -25.29
C LYS A 5 8.65 -35.68 -24.53
N LYS A 6 7.67 -34.90 -24.09
CA LYS A 6 7.91 -33.77 -23.17
C LYS A 6 8.41 -34.33 -21.84
N THR A 7 9.47 -33.73 -21.30
CA THR A 7 9.96 -34.04 -19.95
C THR A 7 8.91 -33.59 -18.94
N TYR A 8 8.44 -34.52 -18.11
CA TYR A 8 7.62 -34.19 -16.95
C TYR A 8 8.54 -33.64 -15.86
N VAL A 9 8.28 -32.41 -15.42
CA VAL A 9 8.94 -31.79 -14.28
C VAL A 9 7.92 -31.87 -13.15
N ASP A 10 8.28 -32.59 -12.09
CA ASP A 10 7.45 -32.68 -10.89
C ASP A 10 7.45 -31.33 -10.15
N ASP A 11 6.32 -30.96 -9.58
CA ASP A 11 6.22 -29.72 -8.81
C ASP A 11 7.02 -29.90 -7.51
N MET A 12 8.04 -29.06 -7.32
CA MET A 12 8.83 -29.08 -6.09
C MET A 12 7.97 -28.70 -4.88
N ASP A 13 8.18 -29.38 -3.75
CA ASP A 13 7.53 -29.04 -2.48
C ASP A 13 7.89 -27.61 -2.06
N ARG A 14 6.88 -26.73 -2.03
CA ARG A 14 7.00 -25.31 -1.69
C ARG A 14 6.61 -25.00 -0.25
N GLY A 15 6.42 -26.02 0.60
CA GLY A 15 5.89 -25.85 1.95
C GLY A 15 6.59 -24.77 2.80
N VAL A 16 7.91 -24.60 2.66
CA VAL A 16 8.68 -23.56 3.37
C VAL A 16 8.39 -22.13 2.85
N TYR A 17 8.01 -22.00 1.58
CA TYR A 17 7.76 -20.73 0.91
C TYR A 17 6.28 -20.29 0.98
N ASP A 18 5.38 -21.24 1.23
CA ASP A 18 3.94 -20.97 1.37
C ASP A 18 3.54 -20.54 2.80
N VAL A 19 4.49 -20.53 3.75
CA VAL A 19 4.26 -20.01 5.10
C VAL A 19 4.25 -18.48 5.09
N LYS A 20 3.08 -17.90 5.37
CA LYS A 20 2.98 -16.46 5.65
C LYS A 20 3.29 -16.20 7.12
N ASN A 21 4.22 -15.28 7.36
CA ASN A 21 4.43 -14.77 8.71
C ASN A 21 3.21 -13.96 9.16
N GLU A 22 2.95 -13.96 10.47
CA GLU A 22 1.96 -13.08 11.06
C GLU A 22 2.42 -11.62 10.97
N ASP A 23 1.50 -10.74 10.58
CA ASP A 23 1.72 -9.31 10.64
C ASP A 23 1.67 -8.83 12.09
N ARG A 24 2.77 -8.26 12.60
CA ARG A 24 2.86 -7.67 13.94
C ARG A 24 3.19 -6.19 13.81
N PHE A 25 2.23 -5.33 14.13
CA PHE A 25 2.38 -3.87 14.07
C PHE A 25 2.23 -3.28 15.46
N ASP A 26 3.09 -2.32 15.82
CA ASP A 26 2.97 -1.56 17.07
C ASP A 26 1.78 -0.58 17.02
N PHE A 27 1.52 -0.02 15.84
CA PHE A 27 0.38 0.84 15.57
C PHE A 27 -0.10 0.64 14.13
N LYS A 28 -1.41 0.69 13.92
CA LYS A 28 -2.06 0.62 12.61
C LYS A 28 -3.14 1.68 12.52
N ALA A 29 -2.96 2.63 11.61
CA ALA A 29 -3.98 3.62 11.31
C ALA A 29 -5.15 3.00 10.55
N ASP A 30 -6.30 3.68 10.60
CA ASP A 30 -7.45 3.36 9.77
C ASP A 30 -7.15 3.55 8.28
N LYS A 31 -8.00 2.96 7.44
CA LYS A 31 -7.93 3.15 5.99
C LYS A 31 -8.47 4.53 5.61
N GLY A 32 -7.96 5.07 4.51
CA GLY A 32 -8.36 6.37 3.99
C GLY A 32 -7.24 7.40 4.10
N LEU A 33 -7.42 8.50 3.38
CA LEU A 33 -6.51 9.64 3.32
C LEU A 33 -7.22 10.87 3.86
N THR A 34 -7.49 10.84 5.17
CA THR A 34 -8.22 11.90 5.88
C THR A 34 -7.30 12.72 6.79
N LYS A 35 -7.78 13.88 7.21
CA LYS A 35 -7.07 14.75 8.14
C LYS A 35 -6.85 14.06 9.48
N GLU A 36 -7.86 13.36 9.97
CA GLU A 36 -7.89 12.67 11.26
C GLU A 36 -6.83 11.56 11.31
N ILE A 37 -6.67 10.83 10.20
CA ILE A 37 -5.62 9.80 10.07
C ILE A 37 -4.23 10.44 10.09
N VAL A 38 -4.03 11.53 9.36
CA VAL A 38 -2.74 12.26 9.37
C VAL A 38 -2.40 12.78 10.77
N GLU A 39 -3.38 13.34 11.49
CA GLU A 39 -3.19 13.82 12.86
C GLU A 39 -2.89 12.66 13.82
N THR A 40 -3.57 11.52 13.67
CA THR A 40 -3.33 10.33 14.49
C THR A 40 -1.93 9.80 14.26
N ILE A 41 -1.51 9.63 13.00
CA ILE A 41 -0.15 9.18 12.64
C ILE A 41 0.92 10.11 13.24
N SER A 42 0.69 11.43 13.15
CA SER A 42 1.66 12.42 13.65
C SER A 42 1.82 12.34 15.17
N LYS A 43 0.72 12.14 15.90
CA LYS A 43 0.73 11.95 17.36
C LYS A 43 1.41 10.64 17.77
N GLU A 44 1.07 9.53 17.12
CA GLU A 44 1.66 8.22 17.42
C GLU A 44 3.18 8.17 17.18
N LYS A 45 3.66 9.00 16.24
CA LYS A 45 5.08 9.14 15.92
C LYS A 45 5.80 10.22 16.73
N ASP A 46 5.11 10.90 17.65
CA ASP A 46 5.64 12.03 18.41
C ASP A 46 6.34 13.07 17.51
N GLU A 47 5.69 13.41 16.40
CA GLU A 47 6.28 14.31 15.42
C GLU A 47 6.31 15.75 15.92
N PRO A 48 7.38 16.51 15.60
CA PRO A 48 7.41 17.93 15.87
C PRO A 48 6.32 18.66 15.07
N GLU A 49 5.84 19.79 15.58
CA GLU A 49 4.68 20.51 15.02
C GLU A 49 4.82 20.82 13.52
N TRP A 50 6.02 21.21 13.08
CA TRP A 50 6.28 21.52 11.67
C TRP A 50 6.05 20.31 10.73
N MET A 51 6.28 19.07 11.18
CA MET A 51 6.03 17.86 10.40
C MET A 51 4.54 17.61 10.26
N ARG A 52 3.78 17.78 11.34
CA ARG A 52 2.31 17.68 11.33
C ARG A 52 1.71 18.67 10.33
N GLU A 53 2.13 19.93 10.42
CA GLU A 53 1.68 20.99 9.51
C GLU A 53 2.07 20.71 8.05
N PHE A 54 3.29 20.23 7.83
CA PHE A 54 3.76 19.84 6.50
C PHE A 54 2.88 18.74 5.90
N ARG A 55 2.59 17.67 6.64
CA ARG A 55 1.71 16.58 6.19
C ARG A 55 0.31 17.08 5.86
N LEU A 56 -0.27 17.92 6.72
CA LEU A 56 -1.60 18.50 6.49
C LEU A 56 -1.62 19.40 5.24
N LYS A 57 -0.56 20.18 5.02
CA LYS A 57 -0.41 20.98 3.80
C LYS A 57 -0.27 20.10 2.56
N SER A 58 0.47 18.99 2.63
CA SER A 58 0.57 18.03 1.53
C SER A 58 -0.79 17.40 1.21
N LEU A 59 -1.60 17.06 2.23
CA LEU A 59 -2.95 16.55 2.04
C LEU A 59 -3.85 17.58 1.33
N ASP A 60 -3.80 18.84 1.75
CA ASP A 60 -4.54 19.93 1.10
C ASP A 60 -4.13 20.11 -0.38
N ILE A 61 -2.83 20.04 -0.68
CA ILE A 61 -2.32 20.09 -2.06
C ILE A 61 -2.80 18.88 -2.85
N TYR A 62 -2.75 17.67 -2.28
CA TYR A 62 -3.23 16.46 -2.93
C TYR A 62 -4.70 16.60 -3.33
N ASN A 63 -5.57 17.03 -2.40
CA ASN A 63 -7.00 17.23 -2.65
C ASN A 63 -7.30 18.30 -3.71
N LYS A 64 -6.40 19.27 -3.89
CA LYS A 64 -6.51 20.31 -4.93
C LYS A 64 -5.91 19.88 -6.28
N THR A 65 -5.08 18.84 -6.28
CA THR A 65 -4.39 18.38 -7.48
C THR A 65 -5.34 17.52 -8.30
N LYS A 66 -5.49 17.86 -9.59
CA LYS A 66 -6.30 17.03 -10.50
C LYS A 66 -5.59 15.71 -10.76
N LEU A 67 -6.37 14.64 -10.85
CA LEU A 67 -5.84 13.33 -11.25
C LEU A 67 -5.17 13.43 -12.63
N PRO A 68 -4.01 12.77 -12.82
CA PRO A 68 -3.34 12.74 -14.11
C PRO A 68 -4.22 12.04 -15.15
N THR A 69 -4.15 12.52 -16.40
CA THR A 69 -4.89 11.93 -17.53
C THR A 69 -4.09 10.87 -18.28
N TRP A 70 -2.83 10.67 -17.90
CA TRP A 70 -1.96 9.64 -18.47
C TRP A 70 -2.00 8.42 -17.55
N GLY A 71 -2.47 7.28 -18.07
CA GLY A 71 -2.49 6.01 -17.34
C GLY A 71 -3.86 5.30 -17.34
N PRO A 72 -3.96 4.14 -16.68
CA PRO A 72 -5.22 3.44 -16.45
C PRO A 72 -6.20 4.27 -15.61
N SER A 73 -7.49 3.95 -15.70
CA SER A 73 -8.51 4.62 -14.89
C SER A 73 -8.27 4.38 -13.39
N LEU A 74 -8.49 5.43 -12.61
CA LEU A 74 -8.47 5.43 -11.15
C LEU A 74 -9.88 5.52 -10.56
N ASP A 75 -10.93 5.33 -11.36
CA ASP A 75 -12.32 5.50 -10.90
C ASP A 75 -12.72 4.50 -9.81
N GLU A 76 -12.04 3.34 -9.75
CA GLU A 76 -12.24 2.32 -8.72
C GLU A 76 -11.47 2.60 -7.42
N LEU A 77 -10.61 3.62 -7.40
CA LEU A 77 -9.77 3.94 -6.25
C LEU A 77 -10.51 4.87 -5.28
N ASP A 78 -10.90 4.33 -4.13
CA ASP A 78 -11.41 5.12 -3.01
C ASP A 78 -10.27 5.52 -2.07
N MET A 79 -10.14 6.82 -1.88
CA MET A 79 -9.15 7.43 -0.98
C MET A 79 -9.76 7.87 0.35
N ASN A 80 -11.06 7.64 0.58
CA ASN A 80 -11.73 7.98 1.83
C ASN A 80 -11.65 6.87 2.87
#